data_AF-A0A183FAI6-F1
#
_entry.id   AF-A0A183FAI6-F1
#
_cell.length_a   1.000
_cell.length_b   1.000
_cell.length_c   1.000
_cell.angle_alpha   90.00
_cell.angle_beta   90.00
_cell.angle_gamma   90.00
#
_symmetry.space_group_name_H-M   'P 1'
#
loop_
_entity.id
_entity.type
_entity.pdbx_description
1 polymer ?
#
loop_
_entity_poly.entity_id
_entity_poly.type
_entity_poly.pdbx_seq_one_letter_code
_entity_poly.pdbx_strand_id
1 'polypeptide(L)'
;LQKATEHMIGCVMCSPGCFSLFRSYALMDDNVTRKYASKSEEPLDYIQYDQGEDRWLCTLLLQRGYRVEYCAASDALTFAPEGFNEFFNQRRRWIPSTIANIIDLLKDYKNVVRVNESISIWYIIYQMVMLISSILGPGTIFLMVVGAISISFNIDTSWSLLIVSVPVVIFCIVCLTAKPDKQLLFAQIVGALFAMLMTAVFVGTSLQIQKDGILSPHSIFLFSVIGR
;
A
#
# COMPACT_ATOMS: atom_id res chain seq x y z
N LEU A 1 10.78 6.71 -0.50
CA LEU A 1 10.47 8.15 -0.57
C LEU A 1 9.31 8.61 0.33
N GLN A 2 8.25 7.80 0.53
CA GLN A 2 7.03 8.24 1.23
C GLN A 2 7.27 8.88 2.61
N LYS A 3 8.03 8.25 3.51
CA LYS A 3 8.27 8.80 4.88
C LYS A 3 8.99 10.15 4.87
N ALA A 4 9.91 10.36 3.92
CA ALA A 4 10.59 11.64 3.76
C ALA A 4 9.63 12.73 3.27
N THR A 5 8.74 12.39 2.31
CA THR A 5 7.68 13.30 1.85
C THR A 5 6.71 13.65 2.98
N GLU A 6 6.24 12.66 3.74
CA GLU A 6 5.37 12.85 4.90
C GLU A 6 6.00 13.79 5.94
N HIS A 7 7.28 13.57 6.25
CA HIS A 7 8.04 14.41 7.17
C HIS A 7 8.14 15.87 6.69
N MET A 8 8.37 16.09 5.39
CA MET A 8 8.45 17.43 4.81
C MET A 8 7.09 18.17 4.83
N ILE A 9 5.98 17.44 4.69
CA ILE A 9 4.64 18.03 4.64
C ILE A 9 4.04 18.22 6.04
N GLY A 10 4.51 17.46 7.04
CA GLY A 10 4.17 17.69 8.45
C GLY A 10 4.72 16.64 9.40
N CYS A 11 4.13 15.44 9.34
CA CYS A 11 4.39 14.33 10.25
C CYS A 11 4.50 13.01 9.50
N VAL A 12 5.26 12.08 10.05
CA VAL A 12 5.31 10.68 9.57
C VAL A 12 4.13 9.90 10.15
N MET A 13 3.45 9.09 9.33
CA MET A 13 2.29 8.30 9.79
C MET A 13 2.67 6.99 10.49
N CYS A 14 3.94 6.58 10.38
CA CYS A 14 4.42 5.31 10.90
C CYS A 14 5.91 5.35 11.24
N SER A 15 6.20 5.27 12.54
CA SER A 15 7.52 4.96 13.07
C SER A 15 7.73 3.44 12.97
N PRO A 16 8.83 2.96 12.37
CA PRO A 16 9.06 1.52 12.25
C PRO A 16 9.46 0.91 13.60
N GLY A 17 8.90 -0.24 13.98
CA GLY A 17 9.22 -0.88 15.26
C GLY A 17 10.70 -1.24 15.44
N CYS A 18 11.47 -1.41 14.36
CA CYS A 18 12.88 -1.79 14.42
C CYS A 18 13.83 -0.67 14.90
N PHE A 19 13.48 0.61 14.67
CA PHE A 19 14.33 1.74 15.07
C PHE A 19 13.51 3.01 15.18
N SER A 20 13.03 3.26 16.40
CA SER A 20 12.23 4.44 16.76
C SER A 20 12.52 4.86 18.19
N LEU A 21 12.56 6.16 18.47
CA LEU A 21 12.71 6.71 19.82
C LEU A 21 11.48 7.53 20.17
N PHE A 22 10.82 7.17 21.27
CA PHE A 22 9.65 7.88 21.78
C PHE A 22 9.98 8.52 23.12
N ARG A 23 9.52 9.76 23.32
CA ARG A 23 9.60 10.42 24.62
C ARG A 23 8.59 9.78 25.57
N SER A 24 9.04 9.28 26.73
CA SER A 24 8.17 8.64 27.71
C SER A 24 6.99 9.51 28.13
N TYR A 25 7.20 10.83 28.27
CA TYR A 25 6.12 11.78 28.56
C TYR A 25 4.99 11.73 27.52
N ALA A 26 5.30 11.62 26.23
CA ALA A 26 4.29 11.55 25.18
C ALA A 26 3.50 10.23 25.20
N LEU A 27 4.16 9.13 25.59
CA LEU A 27 3.51 7.83 25.76
C LEU A 27 2.59 7.81 27.00
N MET A 28 2.98 8.52 28.05
CA MET A 28 2.21 8.66 29.30
C MET A 28 1.10 9.71 29.22
N ASP A 29 0.99 10.43 28.11
CA ASP A 29 -0.10 11.37 27.90
C ASP A 29 -1.46 10.66 27.88
N ASP A 30 -2.49 11.43 28.16
CA ASP A 30 -3.85 11.00 28.38
C ASP A 30 -4.31 9.99 27.33
N ASN A 31 -4.71 8.80 27.80
CA ASN A 31 -5.23 7.72 26.97
C ASN A 31 -4.32 7.20 25.84
N VAL A 32 -3.06 7.63 25.67
CA VAL A 32 -2.18 7.09 24.62
C VAL A 32 -1.89 5.62 24.91
N THR A 33 -1.15 5.33 25.99
CA THR A 33 -0.82 3.95 26.35
C THR A 33 -2.06 3.13 26.70
N ARG A 34 -3.10 3.76 27.29
CA ARG A 34 -4.35 3.07 27.63
C ARG A 34 -5.08 2.54 26.40
N LYS A 35 -5.21 3.36 25.34
CA LYS A 35 -5.84 2.93 24.07
C LYS A 35 -4.94 1.98 23.28
N TYR A 36 -3.62 2.21 23.31
CA TYR A 36 -2.68 1.32 22.67
C TYR A 36 -2.73 -0.10 23.26
N ALA A 37 -2.91 -0.22 24.58
CA ALA A 37 -3.04 -1.49 25.29
C ALA A 37 -4.48 -2.06 25.31
N SER A 38 -5.43 -1.45 24.59
CA SER A 38 -6.78 -1.99 24.45
C SER A 38 -6.74 -3.35 23.74
N LYS A 39 -7.62 -4.26 24.15
CA LYS A 39 -7.78 -5.54 23.47
C LYS A 39 -8.60 -5.33 22.19
N SER A 40 -8.24 -6.06 21.13
CA SER A 40 -9.01 -6.12 19.91
C SER A 40 -10.32 -6.89 20.13
N GLU A 41 -11.46 -6.23 19.94
CA GLU A 41 -12.78 -6.85 20.08
C GLU A 41 -13.53 -6.86 18.75
N GLU A 42 -13.40 -5.79 17.97
CA GLU A 42 -14.03 -5.66 16.66
C GLU A 42 -13.07 -6.00 15.50
N PRO A 43 -13.59 -6.38 14.31
CA PRO A 43 -12.75 -6.69 13.16
C PRO A 43 -11.75 -5.59 12.76
N LEU A 44 -12.13 -4.33 12.94
CA LEU A 44 -11.24 -3.19 12.65
C LEU A 44 -10.07 -3.11 13.64
N ASP A 45 -10.31 -3.46 14.91
CA ASP A 45 -9.29 -3.45 15.96
C ASP A 45 -8.20 -4.46 15.63
N TYR A 46 -8.54 -5.67 15.17
CA TYR A 46 -7.54 -6.66 14.75
C TYR A 46 -6.65 -6.13 13.61
N ILE A 47 -7.18 -5.31 12.71
CA ILE A 47 -6.41 -4.70 11.62
C ILE A 47 -5.52 -3.56 12.14
N GLN A 48 -6.03 -2.76 13.07
CA GLN A 48 -5.36 -1.56 13.53
C GLN A 48 -4.39 -1.82 14.69
N TYR A 49 -4.84 -2.53 15.73
CA TYR A 49 -4.14 -2.75 16.98
C TYR A 49 -3.14 -3.90 16.86
N ASP A 50 -3.54 -5.03 16.25
CA ASP A 50 -2.69 -6.23 16.21
C ASP A 50 -1.82 -6.33 14.95
N GLN A 51 -2.34 -5.92 13.79
CA GLN A 51 -1.58 -5.99 12.53
C GLN A 51 -0.78 -4.73 12.20
N GLY A 52 -1.06 -3.64 12.93
CA GLY A 52 -0.59 -2.30 12.63
C GLY A 52 -0.17 -1.52 13.86
N GLU A 53 0.34 -2.18 14.91
CA GLU A 53 0.57 -1.56 16.22
C GLU A 53 1.44 -0.29 16.12
N ASP A 54 2.47 -0.32 15.27
CA ASP A 54 3.36 0.81 15.00
C ASP A 54 2.61 2.04 14.48
N ARG A 55 1.70 1.80 13.51
CA ARG A 55 0.87 2.86 12.92
C ARG A 55 -0.16 3.33 13.93
N TRP A 56 -0.75 2.42 14.68
CA TRP A 56 -1.74 2.75 15.69
C TRP A 56 -1.19 3.68 16.76
N LEU A 57 -0.01 3.36 17.30
CA LEU A 57 0.67 4.22 18.26
C LEU A 57 0.96 5.60 17.68
N CYS A 58 1.44 5.67 16.43
CA CYS A 58 1.67 6.96 15.77
C CYS A 58 0.38 7.75 15.60
N THR A 59 -0.71 7.13 15.14
CA THR A 59 -2.02 7.78 15.02
C THR A 59 -2.49 8.38 16.34
N LEU A 60 -2.35 7.64 17.45
CA LEU A 60 -2.70 8.13 18.79
C LEU A 60 -1.85 9.34 19.21
N LEU A 61 -0.55 9.32 18.92
CA LEU A 61 0.35 10.44 19.19
C LEU A 61 -0.01 11.67 18.35
N LEU A 62 -0.31 11.49 17.06
CA LEU A 62 -0.74 12.57 16.17
C LEU A 62 -2.05 13.21 16.65
N GLN A 63 -3.03 12.39 17.07
CA GLN A 63 -4.31 12.82 17.66
C GLN A 63 -4.14 13.57 19.00
N ARG A 64 -3.01 13.39 19.68
CA ARG A 64 -2.64 14.09 20.92
C ARG A 64 -1.80 15.35 20.70
N GLY A 65 -1.50 15.68 19.45
CA GLY A 65 -0.72 16.89 19.12
C GLY A 65 0.78 16.66 19.02
N TYR A 66 1.28 15.43 19.15
CA TYR A 66 2.70 15.15 19.02
C TYR A 66 3.12 15.05 17.55
N ARG A 67 4.34 15.50 17.27
CA ARG A 67 4.98 15.34 15.97
C ARG A 67 5.80 14.07 15.92
N VAL A 68 5.69 13.33 14.81
CA VAL A 68 6.55 12.18 14.51
C VAL A 68 7.45 12.55 13.34
N GLU A 69 8.76 12.40 13.54
CA GLU A 69 9.78 12.88 12.60
C GLU A 69 10.59 11.75 11.99
N TYR A 70 11.03 11.96 10.73
CA TYR A 70 11.96 11.08 10.05
C TYR A 70 13.38 11.65 10.19
N CYS A 71 14.31 10.87 10.74
CA CYS A 71 15.72 11.25 10.81
C CYS A 71 16.52 10.54 9.71
N ALA A 72 16.99 11.30 8.72
CA ALA A 72 17.76 10.74 7.61
C ALA A 72 19.16 10.23 8.02
N ALA A 73 19.70 10.72 9.15
CA ALA A 73 20.98 10.28 9.70
C ALA A 73 20.87 9.04 10.61
N SER A 74 19.67 8.47 10.72
CA SER A 74 19.40 7.31 11.56
C SER A 74 19.55 6.03 10.75
N ASP A 75 20.48 5.15 11.17
CA ASP A 75 20.79 3.91 10.46
C ASP A 75 20.37 2.68 11.28
N ALA A 76 19.73 1.72 10.61
CA ALA A 76 19.34 0.45 11.20
C ALA A 76 19.53 -0.70 10.19
N LEU A 77 20.13 -1.79 10.64
CA LEU A 77 20.20 -3.03 9.87
C LEU A 77 18.93 -3.84 10.09
N THR A 78 18.22 -4.17 9.01
CA THR A 78 17.03 -5.03 9.04
C THR A 78 17.10 -6.05 7.91
N PHE A 79 16.46 -7.19 8.11
CA PHE A 79 16.39 -8.25 7.09
C PHE A 79 15.09 -8.10 6.29
N ALA A 80 15.23 -7.99 4.97
CA ALA A 80 14.10 -8.01 4.06
C ALA A 80 13.58 -9.45 3.92
N PRO A 81 12.27 -9.66 3.68
CA PRO A 81 11.75 -10.99 3.41
C PRO A 81 12.42 -11.56 2.15
N GLU A 82 12.99 -12.75 2.27
CA GLU A 82 13.66 -13.46 1.16
C GLU A 82 12.71 -14.42 0.43
N GLY A 83 11.71 -14.94 1.16
CA GLY A 83 10.69 -15.85 0.63
C GLY A 83 9.38 -15.17 0.25
N PHE A 84 8.68 -15.71 -0.75
CA PHE A 84 7.36 -15.21 -1.16
C PHE A 84 6.35 -15.19 0.00
N ASN A 85 6.33 -16.24 0.83
CA ASN A 85 5.36 -16.36 1.92
C ASN A 85 5.52 -15.25 2.97
N GLU A 86 6.77 -14.96 3.35
CA GLU A 86 7.07 -13.88 4.30
C GLU A 86 6.70 -12.52 3.71
N PHE A 87 7.10 -12.29 2.45
CA PHE A 87 6.76 -11.07 1.73
C PHE A 87 5.25 -10.86 1.63
N PHE A 88 4.50 -11.89 1.22
CA PHE A 88 3.06 -11.80 1.06
C PHE A 88 2.35 -11.56 2.40
N ASN A 89 2.74 -12.28 3.46
CA ASN A 89 2.19 -12.09 4.80
C ASN A 89 2.50 -10.70 5.36
N GLN A 90 3.68 -10.14 5.07
CA GLN A 90 4.02 -8.76 5.44
C GLN A 90 3.05 -7.78 4.78
N ARG A 91 2.84 -7.89 3.46
CA ARG A 91 1.91 -7.01 2.73
C ARG A 91 0.47 -7.16 3.19
N ARG A 92 0.05 -8.38 3.53
CA ARG A 92 -1.29 -8.68 4.06
C ARG A 92 -1.59 -7.95 5.37
N ARG A 93 -0.58 -7.71 6.22
CA ARG A 93 -0.75 -6.92 7.46
C ARG A 93 -0.64 -5.42 7.21
N TRP A 94 0.33 -5.01 6.40
CA TRP A 94 0.69 -3.59 6.28
C TRP A 94 -0.30 -2.78 5.47
N ILE A 95 -0.86 -3.33 4.38
CA ILE A 95 -1.77 -2.59 3.51
C ILE A 95 -3.08 -2.28 4.23
N PRO A 96 -3.78 -3.26 4.84
CA PRO A 96 -5.03 -2.99 5.56
C PRO A 96 -4.84 -2.06 6.75
N SER A 97 -3.78 -2.25 7.55
CA SER A 97 -3.50 -1.36 8.69
C SER A 97 -3.18 0.07 8.27
N THR A 98 -2.55 0.28 7.12
CA THR A 98 -2.33 1.62 6.55
C THR A 98 -3.66 2.29 6.22
N ILE A 99 -4.55 1.59 5.52
CA ILE A 99 -5.87 2.11 5.14
C ILE A 99 -6.70 2.44 6.39
N ALA A 100 -6.76 1.52 7.36
CA ALA A 100 -7.50 1.70 8.60
C ALA A 100 -7.04 2.94 9.38
N ASN A 101 -5.72 3.10 9.57
CA ASN A 101 -5.17 4.25 10.31
C ASN A 101 -5.33 5.58 9.56
N ILE A 102 -5.20 5.59 8.22
CA ILE A 102 -5.46 6.82 7.44
C ILE A 102 -6.95 7.20 7.57
N ILE A 103 -7.87 6.24 7.46
CA ILE A 103 -9.30 6.51 7.65
C ILE A 103 -9.58 7.04 9.05
N ASP A 104 -8.97 6.48 10.10
CA ASP A 104 -9.13 6.96 11.48
C ASP A 104 -8.64 8.40 11.65
N LEU A 105 -7.44 8.72 11.14
CA LEU A 105 -6.92 10.09 11.14
C LEU A 105 -7.84 11.06 10.36
N LEU A 106 -8.33 10.65 9.19
CA LEU A 106 -9.21 11.46 8.36
C LEU A 106 -10.58 11.69 9.02
N LYS A 107 -11.08 10.74 9.83
CA LYS A 107 -12.31 10.92 10.61
C LYS A 107 -12.13 11.99 11.70
N ASP A 108 -10.97 11.99 12.38
CA ASP A 108 -10.66 12.94 13.45
C ASP A 108 -9.93 14.22 12.97
N TYR A 109 -9.89 14.48 11.66
CA TYR A 109 -9.03 15.51 11.07
C TYR A 109 -9.21 16.92 11.69
N LYS A 110 -10.44 17.28 12.07
CA LYS A 110 -10.74 18.60 12.68
C LYS A 110 -10.06 18.75 14.03
N ASN A 111 -10.08 17.70 14.83
CA ASN A 111 -9.43 17.70 16.13
C ASN A 111 -7.91 17.69 15.94
N VAL A 112 -7.39 16.79 15.09
CA VAL A 112 -5.96 16.67 14.79
C VAL A 112 -5.36 18.00 14.34
N VAL A 113 -5.96 18.68 13.35
CA VAL A 113 -5.48 19.99 12.86
C VAL A 113 -5.55 21.08 13.93
N ARG A 114 -6.51 20.99 14.86
CA ARG A 114 -6.65 21.96 15.95
C ARG A 114 -5.61 21.77 17.06
N VAL A 115 -5.23 20.53 17.37
CA VAL A 115 -4.32 20.21 18.49
C VAL A 115 -2.88 20.00 18.06
N ASN A 116 -2.63 19.65 16.79
CA ASN A 116 -1.31 19.34 16.27
C ASN A 116 -0.86 20.43 15.29
N GLU A 117 0.01 21.33 15.75
CA GLU A 117 0.53 22.44 14.93
C GLU A 117 1.33 21.96 13.70
N SER A 118 1.83 20.71 13.71
CA SER A 118 2.58 20.13 12.59
C SER A 118 1.67 19.55 11.51
N ILE A 119 0.36 19.40 11.75
CA ILE A 119 -0.59 18.86 10.80
C ILE A 119 -1.48 19.98 10.25
N SER A 120 -1.22 20.36 9.01
CA SER A 120 -2.02 21.33 8.27
C SER A 120 -3.20 20.67 7.53
N ILE A 121 -4.14 21.49 7.04
CA ILE A 121 -5.19 21.01 6.14
C ILE A 121 -4.61 20.40 4.84
N TRP A 122 -3.47 20.90 4.37
CA TRP A 122 -2.78 20.35 3.19
C TRP A 122 -2.22 18.95 3.44
N TYR A 123 -1.75 18.68 4.66
CA TYR A 123 -1.37 17.34 5.07
C TYR A 123 -2.57 16.39 5.04
N ILE A 124 -3.74 16.82 5.52
CA ILE A 124 -4.98 16.03 5.46
C ILE A 124 -5.39 15.74 4.00
N ILE A 125 -5.29 16.74 3.12
CA ILE A 125 -5.55 16.56 1.68
C ILE A 125 -4.57 15.55 1.08
N TYR A 126 -3.28 15.65 1.42
CA TYR A 126 -2.28 14.68 0.98
C TYR A 126 -2.64 13.25 1.42
N GLN A 127 -3.01 13.04 2.68
CA GLN A 127 -3.42 11.73 3.19
C GLN A 127 -4.69 11.20 2.49
N MET A 128 -5.64 12.08 2.16
CA MET A 128 -6.83 11.73 1.38
C MET A 128 -6.47 11.28 -0.05
N VAL A 129 -5.57 12.00 -0.73
CA VAL A 129 -5.09 11.62 -2.06
C VAL A 129 -4.35 10.27 -2.01
N MET A 130 -3.53 10.04 -0.99
CA MET A 130 -2.84 8.77 -0.79
C MET A 130 -3.81 7.60 -0.57
N LEU A 131 -4.89 7.81 0.20
CA LEU A 131 -5.95 6.82 0.39
C LEU A 131 -6.66 6.48 -0.92
N ILE A 132 -7.10 7.51 -1.66
CA ILE A 132 -7.77 7.33 -2.96
C ILE A 132 -6.85 6.60 -3.95
N SER A 133 -5.58 7.01 -4.04
CA SER A 133 -4.58 6.38 -4.90
C SER A 133 -4.37 4.91 -4.54
N SER A 134 -4.34 4.57 -3.24
CA SER A 134 -4.16 3.19 -2.78
C SER A 134 -5.35 2.29 -3.14
N ILE A 135 -6.57 2.84 -3.17
CA ILE A 135 -7.78 2.12 -3.58
C ILE A 135 -7.83 1.95 -5.11
N LEU A 136 -7.47 2.99 -5.87
CA LEU A 136 -7.54 2.97 -7.33
C LEU A 136 -6.39 2.19 -7.98
N GLY A 137 -5.21 2.18 -7.35
CA GLY A 137 -3.97 1.61 -7.90
C GLY A 137 -4.13 0.16 -8.43
N PRO A 138 -4.68 -0.79 -7.64
CA PRO A 138 -4.92 -2.15 -8.11
C PRO A 138 -5.84 -2.22 -9.33
N GLY A 139 -6.89 -1.39 -9.37
CA GLY A 139 -7.82 -1.32 -10.51
C GLY A 139 -7.16 -0.77 -11.77
N THR A 140 -6.30 0.25 -11.62
CA THR A 140 -5.52 0.79 -12.73
C THR A 140 -4.57 -0.27 -13.29
N ILE A 141 -3.81 -0.97 -12.43
CA ILE A 141 -2.92 -2.06 -12.87
C ILE A 141 -3.71 -3.16 -13.58
N PHE A 142 -4.86 -3.56 -13.03
CA PHE A 142 -5.73 -4.56 -13.66
C PHE A 142 -6.14 -4.17 -15.08
N LEU A 143 -6.65 -2.95 -15.26
CA LEU A 143 -7.05 -2.43 -16.59
C LEU A 143 -5.84 -2.29 -17.53
N MET A 144 -4.68 -1.90 -17.00
CA MET A 144 -3.44 -1.83 -17.78
C MET A 144 -3.07 -3.21 -18.33
N VAL A 145 -3.14 -4.27 -17.51
CA VAL A 145 -2.83 -5.64 -17.96
C VAL A 145 -3.82 -6.09 -19.04
N VAL A 146 -5.12 -5.81 -18.87
CA VAL A 146 -6.16 -6.13 -19.87
C VAL A 146 -5.85 -5.46 -21.21
N GLY A 147 -5.57 -4.16 -21.21
CA GLY A 147 -5.23 -3.42 -22.42
C GLY A 147 -3.97 -3.96 -23.08
N ALA A 148 -2.94 -4.25 -22.29
CA ALA A 148 -1.67 -4.72 -22.81
C ALA A 148 -1.76 -6.13 -23.44
N ILE A 149 -2.62 -7.00 -22.93
CA ILE A 149 -2.92 -8.32 -23.54
C ILE A 149 -3.68 -8.16 -24.85
N SER A 150 -4.73 -7.32 -24.86
CA SER A 150 -5.55 -7.07 -26.06
C SER A 150 -4.68 -6.61 -27.22
N ILE A 151 -3.73 -5.71 -26.93
CA ILE A 151 -2.76 -5.19 -27.89
C ILE A 151 -1.73 -6.25 -28.28
N SER A 152 -1.06 -6.88 -27.31
CA SER A 152 0.07 -7.80 -27.59
C SER A 152 -0.35 -9.05 -28.35
N PHE A 153 -1.55 -9.56 -28.07
CA PHE A 153 -2.07 -10.81 -28.67
C PHE A 153 -3.12 -10.56 -29.76
N ASN A 154 -3.45 -9.30 -30.07
CA ASN A 154 -4.54 -8.92 -30.98
C ASN A 154 -5.88 -9.61 -30.63
N ILE A 155 -6.16 -9.75 -29.33
CA ILE A 155 -7.41 -10.31 -28.81
C ILE A 155 -8.37 -9.17 -28.53
N ASP A 156 -9.66 -9.39 -28.79
CA ASP A 156 -10.69 -8.41 -28.50
C ASP A 156 -10.71 -8.02 -27.00
N THR A 157 -10.99 -6.76 -26.71
CA THR A 157 -10.84 -6.23 -25.33
C THR A 157 -11.75 -6.95 -24.33
N SER A 158 -12.96 -7.32 -24.76
CA SER A 158 -13.92 -8.09 -23.94
C SER A 158 -13.37 -9.46 -23.52
N TRP A 159 -12.72 -10.17 -24.44
CA TRP A 159 -12.09 -11.45 -24.14
C TRP A 159 -10.86 -11.30 -23.25
N SER A 160 -10.06 -10.26 -23.48
CA SER A 160 -8.91 -9.94 -22.62
C SER A 160 -9.35 -9.65 -21.18
N LEU A 161 -10.43 -8.89 -21.01
CA LEU A 161 -11.02 -8.60 -19.69
C LEU A 161 -11.47 -9.89 -18.98
N LEU A 162 -12.12 -10.80 -19.70
CA LEU A 162 -12.57 -12.08 -19.15
C LEU A 162 -11.37 -12.93 -18.72
N ILE A 163 -10.32 -13.03 -19.54
CA ILE A 163 -9.12 -13.81 -19.25
C ILE A 163 -8.42 -13.30 -17.97
N VAL A 164 -8.30 -11.98 -17.78
CA VAL A 164 -7.65 -11.42 -16.59
C VAL A 164 -8.55 -11.47 -15.35
N SER A 165 -9.85 -11.29 -15.50
CA SER A 165 -10.79 -11.29 -14.36
C SER A 165 -10.97 -12.67 -13.72
N VAL A 166 -10.99 -13.75 -14.51
CA VAL A 166 -11.17 -15.13 -14.01
C VAL A 166 -10.19 -15.50 -12.88
N PRO A 167 -8.85 -15.42 -13.05
CA PRO A 167 -7.91 -15.77 -11.99
C PRO A 167 -8.02 -14.84 -10.77
N VAL A 168 -8.36 -13.56 -10.98
CA VAL A 168 -8.56 -12.59 -9.88
C VAL A 168 -9.79 -12.93 -9.05
N VAL A 169 -10.93 -13.22 -9.70
CA VAL A 169 -12.18 -13.60 -9.02
C VAL A 169 -12.01 -14.92 -8.27
N ILE A 170 -11.35 -15.90 -8.89
CA ILE A 170 -11.03 -17.18 -8.22
C ILE A 170 -10.17 -16.91 -6.98
N PHE A 171 -9.13 -16.07 -7.10
CA PHE A 171 -8.28 -15.73 -5.98
C PHE A 171 -9.06 -15.03 -4.85
N CYS A 172 -9.98 -14.11 -5.17
CA CYS A 172 -10.86 -13.48 -4.19
C CYS A 172 -11.71 -14.51 -3.44
N ILE A 173 -12.30 -15.49 -4.14
CA ILE A 173 -13.10 -16.56 -3.53
C ILE A 173 -12.22 -17.41 -2.59
N VAL A 174 -10.99 -17.73 -3.00
CA VAL A 174 -10.03 -18.47 -2.16
C VAL A 174 -9.68 -17.66 -0.90
N CYS A 175 -9.46 -16.36 -1.01
CA CYS A 175 -9.18 -15.49 0.14
C CYS A 175 -10.32 -15.45 1.17
N LEU A 176 -11.58 -15.59 0.72
CA LEU A 176 -12.75 -15.57 1.61
C LEU A 176 -13.07 -16.92 2.25
N THR A 177 -12.67 -18.04 1.63
CA THR A 177 -13.13 -19.39 2.02
C THR A 177 -12.02 -20.32 2.50
N ALA A 178 -10.80 -20.14 2.03
CA ALA A 178 -9.70 -21.07 2.27
C ALA A 178 -8.83 -20.67 3.47
N LYS A 179 -8.12 -21.66 4.03
CA LYS A 179 -7.12 -21.45 5.08
C LYS A 179 -5.89 -20.68 4.55
N PRO A 180 -5.14 -19.97 5.42
CA PRO A 180 -3.98 -19.15 5.03
C PRO A 180 -2.96 -19.86 4.14
N ASP A 181 -2.64 -21.13 4.40
CA ASP A 181 -1.64 -21.86 3.60
C ASP A 181 -2.10 -22.06 2.15
N LYS A 182 -3.39 -22.33 1.94
CA LYS A 182 -3.98 -22.44 0.60
C LYS A 182 -4.03 -21.08 -0.10
N GLN A 183 -4.33 -20.01 0.64
CA GLN A 183 -4.31 -18.65 0.09
C GLN A 183 -2.90 -18.29 -0.41
N LEU A 184 -1.85 -18.61 0.36
CA LEU A 184 -0.46 -18.38 -0.03
C LEU A 184 -0.07 -19.17 -1.28
N LEU A 185 -0.44 -20.46 -1.35
CA LEU A 185 -0.18 -21.28 -2.53
C LEU A 185 -0.85 -20.70 -3.78
N PHE A 186 -2.13 -20.32 -3.69
CA PHE A 186 -2.83 -19.69 -4.81
C PHE A 186 -2.22 -18.34 -5.19
N ALA A 187 -1.81 -17.54 -4.21
CA ALA A 187 -1.14 -16.26 -4.46
C ALA A 187 0.18 -16.46 -5.23
N GLN A 188 0.96 -17.49 -4.89
CA GLN A 188 2.18 -17.86 -5.62
C GLN A 188 1.87 -18.25 -7.06
N ILE A 189 0.89 -19.14 -7.28
CA ILE A 189 0.52 -19.63 -8.61
C ILE A 189 0.01 -18.48 -9.48
N VAL A 190 -0.95 -17.70 -8.98
CA VAL A 190 -1.52 -16.55 -9.70
C VAL A 190 -0.42 -15.51 -9.95
N GLY A 191 0.41 -15.20 -8.95
CA GLY A 191 1.54 -14.28 -9.09
C GLY A 191 2.52 -14.72 -10.18
N ALA A 192 2.90 -16.01 -10.22
CA ALA A 192 3.78 -16.55 -11.25
C ALA A 192 3.14 -16.49 -12.65
N LEU A 193 1.85 -16.81 -12.78
CA LEU A 193 1.12 -16.70 -14.04
C LEU A 193 1.09 -15.26 -14.56
N PHE A 194 0.79 -14.29 -13.67
CA PHE A 194 0.81 -12.88 -14.03
C PHE A 194 2.22 -12.39 -14.36
N ALA A 195 3.27 -12.86 -13.68
CA ALA A 195 4.65 -12.51 -14.01
C ALA A 195 5.05 -13.01 -15.41
N MET A 196 4.68 -14.24 -15.78
CA MET A 196 4.90 -14.77 -17.12
C MET A 196 4.12 -13.99 -18.18
N LEU A 197 2.84 -13.68 -17.90
CA LEU A 197 2.00 -12.87 -18.76
C LEU A 197 2.57 -11.47 -18.99
N MET A 198 3.06 -10.82 -17.95
CA MET A 198 3.70 -9.51 -18.04
C MET A 198 4.99 -9.56 -18.86
N THR A 199 5.74 -10.65 -18.78
CA THR A 199 6.93 -10.87 -19.63
C THR A 199 6.52 -10.97 -21.10
N ALA A 200 5.45 -11.70 -21.42
CA ALA A 200 4.95 -11.81 -22.79
C ALA A 200 4.41 -10.48 -23.32
N VAL A 201 3.69 -9.72 -22.48
CA VAL A 201 3.22 -8.36 -22.77
C VAL A 201 4.38 -7.41 -23.06
N PHE A 202 5.46 -7.49 -22.28
CA PHE A 202 6.64 -6.66 -22.48
C PHE A 202 7.29 -6.92 -23.86
N VAL A 203 7.42 -8.19 -24.25
CA VAL A 203 7.94 -8.57 -25.57
C VAL A 203 6.99 -8.12 -26.69
N GLY A 204 5.69 -8.35 -26.54
CA GLY A 204 4.68 -7.94 -27.51
C GLY A 204 4.66 -6.43 -27.73
N THR A 205 4.73 -5.66 -26.65
CA THR A 205 4.82 -4.19 -26.70
C THR A 205 6.11 -3.77 -27.39
N SER A 206 7.26 -4.39 -27.07
CA SER A 206 8.55 -4.07 -27.69
C SER A 206 8.56 -4.29 -29.21
N LEU A 207 7.94 -5.37 -29.70
CA LEU A 207 7.77 -5.62 -31.13
C LEU A 207 6.85 -4.60 -31.81
N GLN A 208 5.86 -4.10 -31.08
CA GLN A 208 4.94 -3.10 -31.59
C GLN A 208 5.58 -1.71 -31.66
N ILE A 209 6.41 -1.35 -30.69
CA ILE A 209 7.24 -0.13 -30.73
C ILE A 209 8.12 -0.10 -31.98
N GLN A 210 8.68 -1.25 -32.38
CA GLN A 210 9.48 -1.35 -33.60
C GLN A 210 8.67 -1.07 -34.88
N LYS A 211 7.36 -1.38 -34.89
CA LYS A 211 6.48 -1.18 -36.04
C LYS A 211 5.88 0.22 -36.08
N ASP A 212 5.42 0.72 -34.94
CA ASP A 212 4.64 1.97 -34.83
C ASP A 212 5.53 3.20 -34.53
N GLY A 213 6.83 2.97 -34.27
CA GLY A 213 7.82 4.00 -33.99
C GLY A 213 7.80 4.51 -32.53
N ILE A 214 8.90 5.15 -32.13
CA ILE A 214 9.19 5.58 -30.74
C ILE A 214 8.20 6.63 -30.20
N LEU A 215 7.51 7.35 -31.08
CA LEU A 215 6.50 8.37 -30.73
C LEU A 215 5.07 7.80 -30.67
N SER A 216 4.89 6.49 -30.90
CA SER A 216 3.58 5.87 -30.70
C SER A 216 3.16 5.97 -29.23
N PRO A 217 1.85 6.11 -28.94
CA PRO A 217 1.34 6.17 -27.57
C PRO A 217 1.83 5.01 -26.69
N HIS A 218 2.04 3.83 -27.29
CA HIS A 218 2.54 2.62 -26.62
C HIS A 218 4.01 2.71 -26.21
N SER A 219 4.85 3.34 -27.06
CA SER A 219 6.26 3.59 -26.76
C SER A 219 6.43 4.58 -25.63
N ILE A 220 5.72 5.71 -25.73
CA ILE A 220 5.72 6.77 -24.70
C ILE A 220 5.26 6.20 -23.36
N PHE A 221 4.26 5.33 -23.38
CA PHE A 221 3.79 4.61 -22.20
C PHE A 221 4.85 3.68 -21.59
N LEU A 222 5.51 2.84 -22.40
CA LEU A 222 6.55 1.95 -21.87
C LEU A 222 7.73 2.74 -21.29
N PHE A 223 8.20 3.79 -21.98
CA PHE A 223 9.31 4.62 -21.52
C PHE A 223 8.98 5.42 -20.25
N SER A 224 7.73 5.88 -20.08
CA SER A 224 7.32 6.58 -18.85
C SER A 224 7.18 5.65 -17.64
N VAL A 225 6.92 4.35 -17.86
CA VAL A 225 6.91 3.32 -16.81
C VAL A 225 8.32 2.87 -16.44
N ILE A 226 9.21 2.67 -17.41
CA ILE A 226 10.61 2.22 -17.20
C ILE A 226 11.51 3.35 -16.73
N GLY A 227 11.25 4.60 -17.15
CA GLY A 227 12.06 5.78 -16.81
C GLY A 227 11.88 6.30 -15.38
N ARG A 228 11.45 5.45 -14.45
CA ARG A 228 11.38 5.75 -13.01
C ARG A 228 12.48 5.04 -12.24
#